data_AF-A0A948FTE6-F1
#
_entry.id   AF-A0A948FTE6-F1
#
_cell.length_a   1.000
_cell.length_b   1.000
_cell.length_c   1.000
_cell.angle_alpha   90.00
_cell.angle_beta   90.00
_cell.angle_gamma   90.00
#
_symmetry.space_group_name_H-M   'P 1'
#
loop_
_entity.id
_entity.type
_entity.pdbx_description
1 polymer ?
#
loop_
_entity_poly.entity_id
_entity_poly.type
_entity_poly.pdbx_seq_one_letter_code
_entity_poly.pdbx_strand_id
1 'polypeptide(L)' 'MHIGLVGLGKMGGNMRTRLRNDGHTVVGYDRDPDLADADSLAAMVAALPDDGPKVV' A
#
# COMPACT_ATOMS: atom_id res chain seq x y z
N MET A 1 -5.89 -2.26 10.13
CA MET A 1 -4.49 -2.70 9.96
C MET A 1 -3.75 -1.72 9.06
N HIS A 2 -2.42 -1.72 9.05
CA HIS A 2 -1.60 -0.99 8.07
C HIS A 2 -1.00 -1.96 7.07
N ILE A 3 -1.21 -1.72 5.78
CA ILE A 3 -0.85 -2.65 4.71
C ILE A 3 -0.09 -1.88 3.62
N GLY A 4 1.08 -2.38 3.25
CA GLY A 4 1.77 -1.98 2.03
C GLY A 4 1.29 -2.85 0.86
N LEU A 5 0.96 -2.25 -0.29
CA LEU A 5 0.52 -3.00 -1.47
C LEU A 5 1.33 -2.62 -2.70
N VAL A 6 2.01 -3.58 -3.31
CA VAL A 6 2.83 -3.38 -4.51
C VAL A 6 2.07 -3.86 -5.75
N GLY A 7 1.94 -2.98 -6.74
CA GLY A 7 1.19 -3.22 -7.96
C GLY A 7 -0.29 -2.82 -7.81
N LEU A 8 -0.68 -1.75 -8.50
CA LEU A 8 -1.99 -1.09 -8.39
C LEU A 8 -2.74 -1.01 -9.72
N GLY A 9 -2.41 -1.89 -10.67
CA GLY A 9 -3.27 -2.16 -11.82
C GLY A 9 -4.68 -2.63 -11.38
N LYS A 10 -5.54 -3.00 -12.33
CA LYS A 10 -6.97 -3.29 -12.08
C LYS A 10 -7.28 -4.10 -10.81
N MET A 11 -6.54 -5.18 -10.55
CA MET A 11 -6.75 -6.01 -9.36
C MET A 11 -6.25 -5.34 -8.08
N GLY A 12 -5.03 -4.82 -8.07
CA GLY A 12 -4.42 -4.19 -6.90
C GLY A 12 -5.14 -2.92 -6.48
N GLY A 13 -5.52 -2.08 -7.44
CA GLY A 13 -6.32 -0.87 -7.19
C GLY A 13 -7.68 -1.19 -6.57
N ASN A 14 -8.39 -2.18 -7.11
CA ASN A 14 -9.67 -2.63 -6.53
C ASN A 14 -9.49 -3.21 -5.12
N MET A 15 -8.42 -3.99 -4.89
CA MET A 15 -8.13 -4.54 -3.57
C MET A 15 -7.85 -3.44 -2.55
N ARG A 16 -6.99 -2.46 -2.91
CA ARG A 16 -6.72 -1.27 -2.08
C ARG A 16 -8.01 -0.56 -1.68
N THR A 17 -8.90 -0.31 -2.65
CA THR A 17 -10.19 0.34 -2.37
C THR A 17 -11.04 -0.47 -1.41
N ARG A 18 -11.15 -1.80 -1.59
CA ARG A 18 -11.93 -2.67 -0.69
C ARG A 18 -11.36 -2.67 0.73
N LEU A 19 -10.05 -2.84 0.87
CA LEU A 19 -9.37 -2.82 2.18
C LEU A 19 -9.55 -1.47 2.89
N ARG A 20 -9.48 -0.36 2.16
CA ARG A 20 -9.74 0.98 2.71
C ARG A 20 -11.20 1.12 3.17
N ASN A 21 -12.15 0.63 2.38
CA ASN A 21 -13.57 0.64 2.76
C ASN A 21 -13.84 -0.21 4.01
N ASP A 22 -13.07 -1.28 4.23
CA ASP A 22 -13.13 -2.12 5.43
C ASP A 22 -12.36 -1.51 6.63
N GLY A 23 -11.94 -0.24 6.54
CA GLY A 23 -11.31 0.51 7.63
C GLY A 23 -9.82 0.19 7.82
N HIS A 24 -9.13 -0.33 6.80
CA HIS A 24 -7.69 -0.53 6.85
C HIS A 24 -6.93 0.64 6.20
N THR A 25 -5.79 1.00 6.78
CA THR A 25 -4.86 1.93 6.16
C THR A 25 -4.04 1.16 5.13
N VAL A 26 -4.05 1.61 3.88
CA VAL A 26 -3.27 1.00 2.80
C VAL A 26 -2.42 2.05 2.13
N VAL A 27 -1.12 1.80 2.03
CA VAL A 27 -0.16 2.60 1.26
C VAL A 27 0.26 1.77 0.06
N GLY A 28 -0.03 2.23 -1.14
CA GLY A 28 0.26 1.51 -2.37
C GLY A 28 1.48 2.07 -3.11
N TYR A 29 2.24 1.18 -3.73
CA TYR A 29 3.31 1.51 -4.67
C TYR A 29 3.04 0.88 -6.04
N ASP A 30 3.27 1.63 -7.11
CA ASP A 30 3.32 1.15 -8.48
C ASP A 30 4.43 1.87 -9.25
N ARG A 31 4.84 1.32 -10.39
CA ARG A 31 5.76 1.99 -11.32
C ARG A 31 5.06 3.10 -12.10
N ASP A 32 3.74 3.00 -12.27
CA ASP A 32 2.91 4.08 -12.77
C ASP A 32 2.63 5.09 -11.63
N PRO A 33 3.21 6.30 -11.66
CA PRO A 33 3.06 7.28 -10.60
C PRO A 33 1.61 7.76 -10.44
N ASP A 34 0.77 7.63 -11.47
CA ASP A 34 -0.64 8.04 -11.40
C ASP A 34 -1.47 7.09 -10.52
N LEU A 35 -0.98 5.87 -10.30
CA LEU A 35 -1.66 4.87 -9.47
C LEU A 35 -1.12 4.83 -8.04
N ALA A 36 0.15 5.22 -7.85
CA ALA A 36 0.90 5.07 -6.61
C ALA A 36 0.48 6.08 -5.52
N ASP A 37 0.49 5.63 -4.27
CA ASP A 37 0.38 6.51 -3.10
C ASP A 37 1.78 6.95 -2.59
N ALA A 38 2.81 6.14 -2.83
CA ALA A 38 4.21 6.39 -2.48
C ALA A 38 5.10 6.45 -3.73
N ASP A 39 6.10 7.33 -3.73
CA ASP A 39 7.02 7.56 -4.86
C ASP A 39 8.05 6.43 -5.08
N SER A 40 8.23 5.58 -4.08
CA SER A 40 9.23 4.53 -4.04
C SER A 40 8.84 3.43 -3.05
N LEU A 41 9.40 2.23 -3.22
CA LEU A 41 9.24 1.15 -2.27
C LEU A 41 9.75 1.54 -0.87
N ALA A 42 10.85 2.28 -0.79
CA ALA A 42 11.42 2.75 0.48
C ALA A 42 10.46 3.71 1.20
N ALA A 43 9.86 4.66 0.47
CA ALA A 43 8.85 5.56 1.02
C ALA A 43 7.58 4.82 1.47
N MET A 44 7.13 3.82 0.70
CA MET A 44 6.00 2.97 1.09
C MET A 44 6.27 2.25 2.41
N VAL A 45 7.46 1.65 2.57
CA VAL A 45 7.86 0.96 3.80
C VAL A 45 7.97 1.93 4.97
N ALA A 46 8.55 3.11 4.76
CA ALA A 46 8.65 4.15 5.79
C ALA A 46 7.30 4.69 6.27
N ALA A 47 6.25 4.56 5.45
CA ALA A 47 4.88 4.94 5.82
C ALA A 47 4.15 3.86 6.65
N LEU A 48 4.72 2.66 6.80
CA LEU A 48 4.16 1.61 7.65
C LEU A 48 4.57 1.83 9.12
N PRO A 49 3.72 1.48 10.09
CA PRO A 49 4.07 1.55 11.51
C PRO A 49 5.27 0.66 11.84
N ASP A 50 6.22 1.19 12.60
CA ASP A 50 7.44 0.48 12.99
C ASP A 50 7.26 -0.47 14.18
N ASP A 51 6.14 -0.37 14.89
CA ASP A 51 5.79 -1.16 16.08
C ASP A 51 5.06 -2.48 15.75
N GLY A 52 4.85 -2.77 14.45
CA GLY A 52 4.18 -3.98 13.97
C GLY A 52 5.13 -5.15 13.67
N PRO A 53 4.62 -6.40 13.68
CA PRO A 53 5.38 -7.56 13.26
C PRO A 53 5.72 -7.48 11.76
N LYS A 54 7.00 -7.60 11.42
CA LYS A 54 7.52 -7.62 10.04
C LYS A 54 7.74 -9.07 9.63
N VAL A 55 6.93 -9.59 8.73
CA VAL A 55 7.07 -10.93 8.14
C VAL A 55 7.60 -10.75 6.73
N VAL A 56 8.78 -11.32 6.47
CA VAL A 56 9.49 -11.25 5.18
C VAL A 56 9.32 -12.56 4.43
#